data_AF-A0A7Z0DXT6-F1
#
_entry.id   AF-A0A7Z0DXT6-F1
#
_cell.length_a   1.000
_cell.length_b   1.000
_cell.length_c   1.000
_cell.angle_alpha   90.00
_cell.angle_beta   90.00
_cell.angle_gamma   90.00
#
_symmetry.space_group_name_H-M   'P 1'
#
loop_
_entity.id
_entity.type
_entity.pdbx_description
1 polymer ?
#
loop_
_entity_poly.entity_id
_entity_poly.type
_entity_poly.pdbx_seq_one_letter_code
_entity_poly.pdbx_strand_id
1 'polypeptide(L)'
;MSAVFIGLALFAANGGGLLRIIVALLHFAETLIWAVPLSVGDIIPSMRDSYYYVLESYTTLGEGNVTLPARWRLLGPIIAMSVLFTFGWTGSVLVSIMTDFGKFDTLQARRERVEEDKTP
;
A
#
# COMPACT_ATOMS: atom_id res chain seq x y z
N MET A 1 19.26 12.06 -2.17
CA MET A 1 17.80 11.88 -2.30
C MET A 1 17.31 11.68 -3.75
N SER A 2 18.14 11.77 -4.81
CA SER A 2 17.64 11.74 -6.21
C SER A 2 17.63 10.35 -6.90
N ALA A 3 18.49 9.41 -6.49
CA ALA A 3 18.61 8.10 -7.16
C ALA A 3 17.43 7.14 -6.92
N VAL A 4 16.76 7.26 -5.77
CA VAL A 4 15.60 6.43 -5.41
C VAL A 4 14.38 6.77 -6.27
N PHE A 5 14.17 8.04 -6.60
CA PHE A 5 13.04 8.48 -7.44
C PHE A 5 13.22 8.11 -8.91
N ILE A 6 14.45 8.15 -9.43
CA ILE A 6 14.75 7.76 -10.82
C ILE A 6 14.58 6.24 -11.01
N GLY A 7 15.06 5.43 -10.05
CA GLY A 7 14.82 3.99 -10.06
C GLY A 7 13.33 3.61 -9.92
N LEU A 8 12.58 4.37 -9.12
CA LEU A 8 11.13 4.20 -8.98
C LEU A 8 10.39 4.53 -10.29
N ALA A 9 10.79 5.59 -11.00
CA ALA A 9 10.19 6.04 -12.26
C ALA A 9 10.48 5.07 -13.43
N LEU A 10 11.70 4.56 -13.55
CA LEU A 10 12.08 3.62 -14.61
C LEU A 10 11.42 2.24 -14.45
N PHE A 11 11.17 1.78 -13.22
CA PHE A 11 10.43 0.55 -12.96
C PHE A 11 8.90 0.71 -13.15
N ALA A 12 8.36 1.92 -12.92
CA ALA A 12 6.97 2.22 -13.24
C ALA A 12 6.69 2.09 -14.76
N ALA A 13 7.70 2.35 -15.60
CA ALA A 13 7.59 2.33 -17.06
C ALA A 13 7.68 0.92 -17.70
N ASN A 14 8.18 -0.11 -17.01
CA ASN A 14 8.55 -1.40 -17.63
C ASN A 14 7.80 -2.65 -17.12
N GLY A 15 6.65 -2.49 -16.45
CA GLY A 15 5.76 -3.62 -16.07
C GLY A 15 5.38 -3.67 -14.58
N GLY A 16 6.11 -2.98 -13.71
CA GLY A 16 5.81 -2.90 -12.27
C GLY A 16 4.91 -1.74 -11.84
N GLY A 17 4.62 -0.80 -12.75
CA GLY A 17 3.75 0.34 -12.47
C GLY A 17 2.32 -0.06 -12.11
N LEU A 18 1.78 -1.08 -12.80
CA LEU A 18 0.41 -1.54 -12.59
C LEU A 18 0.21 -2.13 -11.18
N LEU A 19 1.16 -2.93 -10.70
CA LEU A 19 1.10 -3.51 -9.35
C LEU A 19 1.00 -2.42 -8.28
N ARG A 20 1.81 -1.35 -8.40
CA ARG A 20 1.80 -0.24 -7.43
C ARG A 20 0.46 0.49 -7.42
N ILE A 21 -0.11 0.73 -8.60
CA ILE A 21 -1.43 1.36 -8.74
C ILE A 21 -2.51 0.46 -8.14
N ILE A 22 -2.47 -0.84 -8.42
CA ILE A 22 -3.42 -1.81 -7.84
C ILE A 22 -3.32 -1.81 -6.32
N VAL A 23 -2.11 -1.87 -5.76
CA VAL A 23 -1.90 -1.83 -4.31
C VAL A 23 -2.38 -0.51 -3.72
N ALA A 24 -2.12 0.63 -4.36
CA ALA A 24 -2.64 1.92 -3.91
C ALA A 24 -4.18 1.97 -3.92
N LEU A 25 -4.81 1.51 -5.01
CA LEU A 25 -6.27 1.42 -5.11
C LEU A 25 -6.87 0.48 -4.06
N LEU A 26 -6.18 -0.62 -3.72
CA LEU A 26 -6.59 -1.52 -2.65
C LEU A 26 -6.58 -0.83 -1.28
N HIS A 27 -5.57 -0.02 -0.96
CA HIS A 27 -5.56 0.76 0.29
C HIS A 27 -6.70 1.80 0.31
N PHE A 28 -6.97 2.47 -0.82
CA PHE A 28 -8.13 3.36 -0.93
C PHE A 28 -9.46 2.60 -0.76
N ALA A 29 -9.60 1.42 -1.33
CA ALA A 29 -10.78 0.58 -1.14
C ALA A 29 -10.94 0.16 0.34
N GLU A 30 -9.84 -0.16 1.02
CA GLU A 30 -9.84 -0.48 2.45
C GLU A 30 -10.35 0.69 3.32
N THR A 31 -9.96 1.93 2.99
CA THR A 31 -10.49 3.11 3.68
C THR A 31 -12.02 3.23 3.54
N LEU A 32 -12.58 2.82 2.39
CA LEU A 32 -14.03 2.84 2.18
C LEU A 32 -14.73 1.73 2.99
N ILE A 33 -14.11 0.56 3.15
CA ILE A 33 -14.65 -0.54 3.96
C ILE A 33 -14.85 -0.11 5.42
N TRP A 34 -13.97 0.75 5.96
CA TRP A 34 -14.13 1.30 7.30
C TRP A 34 -15.11 2.48 7.38
N ALA A 35 -15.20 3.30 6.33
CA ALA A 35 -16.06 4.48 6.33
C ALA A 35 -17.55 4.15 6.17
N VAL A 36 -17.89 3.14 5.37
CA VAL A 36 -19.28 2.76 5.10
C VAL A 36 -20.03 2.36 6.38
N PRO A 37 -19.52 1.46 7.25
CA PRO A 37 -20.19 1.11 8.51
C PRO A 37 -20.35 2.29 9.47
N LEU A 38 -19.41 3.25 9.48
CA LEU A 38 -19.50 4.45 10.32
C LEU A 38 -20.65 5.37 9.88
N SER A 39 -20.83 5.50 8.56
CA SER A 39 -21.92 6.29 7.98
C SER A 39 -23.27 5.58 8.07
N VAL A 40 -23.33 4.27 7.78
CA VAL A 40 -24.59 3.49 7.82
C VAL A 40 -25.06 3.26 9.24
N GLY A 41 -24.14 3.15 10.20
CA GLY A 41 -24.47 3.01 11.62
C GLY A 41 -24.86 4.31 12.33
N ASP A 42 -25.02 5.42 11.60
CA ASP A 42 -25.25 6.77 12.14
C ASP A 42 -24.27 7.14 13.28
N ILE A 43 -23.05 6.61 13.21
CA ILE A 43 -21.98 6.93 14.18
C ILE A 43 -21.43 8.31 13.86
N ILE A 44 -21.25 8.59 12.57
CA ILE A 44 -20.94 9.90 12.03
C ILE A 44 -22.01 10.22 10.97
N PRO A 45 -22.79 11.32 11.13
CA PRO A 45 -23.99 11.58 10.30
C PRO A 45 -23.72 11.78 8.80
N SER A 46 -22.48 12.13 8.44
CA SER A 46 -22.10 12.48 7.08
C SER A 46 -21.11 11.45 6.55
N MET A 47 -21.37 10.91 5.35
CA MET A 47 -20.40 10.02 4.68
C MET A 47 -19.07 10.74 4.41
N ARG A 48 -19.11 12.05 4.15
CA ARG A 48 -17.91 12.87 3.99
C ARG A 48 -17.08 12.87 5.27
N ASP A 49 -17.72 13.12 6.40
CA ASP A 49 -17.03 13.24 7.70
C ASP A 49 -16.58 11.86 8.20
N SER A 50 -17.35 10.82 7.88
CA SER A 50 -16.99 9.41 8.14
C SER A 50 -15.73 9.04 7.37
N TYR A 51 -15.69 9.37 6.08
CA TYR A 51 -14.52 9.10 5.24
C TYR A 51 -13.31 9.94 5.67
N TYR A 52 -13.53 11.20 6.03
CA TYR A 52 -12.50 12.09 6.55
C TYR A 52 -11.88 11.54 7.83
N TYR A 53 -12.70 11.14 8.82
CA TYR A 53 -12.23 10.52 10.05
C TYR A 53 -11.41 9.25 9.80
N VAL A 54 -11.89 8.40 8.89
CA VAL A 54 -11.17 7.17 8.53
C VAL A 54 -9.85 7.51 7.88
N LEU A 55 -9.79 8.47 6.94
CA LEU A 55 -8.55 8.91 6.33
C LEU A 55 -7.55 9.46 7.35
N GLU A 56 -8.00 10.27 8.31
CA GLU A 56 -7.15 10.78 9.40
C GLU A 56 -6.60 9.64 10.25
N SER A 57 -7.43 8.66 10.60
CA SER A 57 -7.04 7.50 11.40
C SER A 57 -6.11 6.57 10.60
N TYR A 58 -6.41 6.38 9.31
CA TYR A 58 -5.72 5.46 8.40
C TYR A 58 -4.31 5.99 8.06
N THR A 59 -4.17 7.29 7.87
CA THR A 59 -2.87 7.96 7.61
C THR A 59 -2.13 8.36 8.88
N THR A 60 -2.69 8.04 10.05
CA THR A 60 -2.21 8.47 11.38
C THR A 60 -2.02 9.98 11.53
N LEU A 61 -2.78 10.78 10.76
CA LEU A 61 -2.76 12.24 10.82
C LEU A 61 -3.38 12.75 12.12
N GLY A 62 -4.56 12.22 12.47
CA GLY A 62 -5.22 12.45 13.77
C GLY A 62 -5.48 13.91 14.13
N GLU A 63 -5.88 14.76 13.18
CA GLU A 63 -6.16 16.19 13.42
C GLU A 63 -7.25 16.40 14.47
N GLY A 64 -8.20 15.46 14.58
CA GLY A 64 -9.23 15.46 15.61
C GLY A 64 -10.40 16.42 15.32
N ASN A 65 -10.49 16.92 14.08
CA ASN A 65 -11.60 17.76 13.62
C ASN A 65 -12.94 17.00 13.61
N VAL A 66 -12.89 15.69 13.33
CA VAL A 66 -14.02 14.77 13.49
C VAL A 66 -13.64 13.74 14.54
N THR A 67 -14.54 13.47 15.50
CA THR A 67 -14.27 12.50 16.57
C THR A 67 -15.44 11.56 16.77
N LEU A 68 -15.16 10.31 17.16
CA LEU A 68 -16.21 9.37 17.51
C LEU A 68 -16.76 9.62 18.92
N PRO A 69 -18.05 9.29 19.15
CA PRO A 69 -18.62 9.25 20.49
C PRO A 69 -17.82 8.35 21.43
N ALA A 70 -17.83 8.64 22.73
CA ALA A 70 -17.03 7.93 23.74
C ALA A 70 -17.17 6.39 23.68
N ARG A 71 -18.38 5.89 23.38
CA ARG A 71 -18.67 4.45 23.23
C ARG A 71 -17.89 3.76 22.10
N TRP A 72 -17.46 4.51 21.09
CA TRP A 72 -16.77 4.02 19.89
C TRP A 72 -15.34 4.54 19.74
N ARG A 73 -14.79 5.24 20.76
CA ARG A 73 -13.47 5.90 20.69
C ARG A 73 -12.32 4.95 20.33
N LEU A 74 -12.45 3.66 20.66
CA LEU A 74 -11.44 2.64 20.35
C LEU A 74 -11.36 2.29 18.85
N LEU A 75 -12.38 2.61 18.06
CA LEU A 75 -12.36 2.32 16.62
C LEU A 75 -11.25 3.07 15.88
N GLY A 76 -10.94 4.32 16.25
CA GLY A 76 -9.83 5.07 15.64
C GLY A 76 -8.49 4.34 15.75
N PRO A 77 -8.02 4.03 16.96
CA PRO A 77 -6.81 3.24 17.16
C PRO A 77 -6.84 1.86 16.48
N ILE A 78 -7.99 1.18 16.44
CA ILE A 78 -8.13 -0.12 15.75
C ILE A 78 -7.95 0.03 14.23
N ILE A 79 -8.54 1.06 13.63
CA ILE A 79 -8.35 1.39 12.22
C ILE A 79 -6.86 1.66 11.96
N ALA A 80 -6.23 2.52 12.77
CA ALA A 80 -4.80 2.85 12.63
C ALA A 80 -3.89 1.61 12.73
N MET A 81 -4.15 0.71 13.69
CA MET A 81 -3.38 -0.54 13.81
C MET A 81 -3.57 -1.46 12.60
N SER A 82 -4.78 -1.53 12.04
CA SER A 82 -5.07 -2.34 10.86
C SER A 82 -4.22 -1.86 9.67
N VAL A 83 -4.08 -0.53 9.50
CA VAL A 83 -3.23 0.04 8.44
C VAL A 83 -1.77 -0.30 8.60
N LEU A 84 -1.23 -0.21 9.82
CA LEU A 84 0.17 -0.55 10.05
C LEU A 84 0.48 -1.99 9.63
N PHE A 85 -0.48 -2.90 9.88
CA PHE A 85 -0.35 -4.29 9.46
C PHE A 85 -0.47 -4.45 7.94
N THR A 86 -1.49 -3.86 7.30
CA THR A 86 -1.69 -4.00 5.86
C THR A 86 -0.61 -3.30 5.04
N PHE A 87 -0.15 -2.12 5.47
CA PHE A 87 0.96 -1.40 4.86
C PHE A 87 2.29 -2.13 5.06
N GLY A 88 2.54 -2.68 6.25
CA GLY A 88 3.72 -3.50 6.53
C GLY A 88 3.77 -4.76 5.67
N TRP A 89 2.63 -5.45 5.53
CA TRP A 89 2.51 -6.63 4.68
C TRP A 89 2.73 -6.30 3.19
N THR A 90 2.09 -5.26 2.68
CA THR A 90 2.21 -4.87 1.26
C THR A 90 3.63 -4.41 0.92
N GLY A 91 4.30 -3.70 1.83
CA GLY A 91 5.72 -3.38 1.72
C GLY A 91 6.60 -4.63 1.62
N SER A 92 6.38 -5.63 2.47
CA SER A 92 7.11 -6.90 2.44
C SER A 92 6.89 -7.67 1.12
N VAL A 93 5.64 -7.76 0.65
CA VAL A 93 5.31 -8.40 -0.62
C VAL A 93 5.99 -7.70 -1.79
N LEU A 94 6.00 -6.36 -1.82
CA LEU A 94 6.65 -5.60 -2.88
C LEU A 94 8.16 -5.86 -2.92
N VAL A 95 8.82 -5.92 -1.74
CA VAL A 95 10.25 -6.25 -1.62
C VAL A 95 10.53 -7.68 -2.06
N SER A 96 9.68 -8.64 -1.68
CA SER A 96 9.81 -10.05 -2.11
C SER A 96 9.74 -10.17 -3.62
N ILE A 97 8.73 -9.55 -4.24
CA ILE A 97 8.54 -9.55 -5.70
C ILE A 97 9.76 -8.93 -6.39
N MET A 98 10.25 -7.78 -5.90
CA MET A 98 11.44 -7.12 -6.45
C MET A 98 12.69 -8.01 -6.37
N THR A 99 12.84 -8.72 -5.25
CA THR A 99 13.96 -9.64 -5.03
C THR A 99 13.92 -10.81 -6.02
N ASP A 100 12.72 -11.33 -6.30
CA ASP A 100 12.56 -12.43 -7.25
C ASP A 100 12.82 -11.99 -8.70
N PHE A 101 12.34 -10.81 -9.11
CA PHE A 101 12.70 -10.23 -10.42
C PHE A 101 14.22 -10.08 -10.60
N GLY A 102 14.94 -9.58 -9.60
CA GLY A 102 16.41 -9.47 -9.68
C GLY A 102 17.14 -10.82 -9.81
N LYS A 103 16.57 -11.89 -9.24
CA LYS A 103 17.12 -13.24 -9.41
C LYS A 103 16.93 -13.76 -10.84
N PHE A 104 15.78 -13.51 -11.47
CA PHE A 104 15.52 -13.93 -12.84
C PHE A 104 16.51 -13.29 -13.84
N ASP A 105 16.77 -11.98 -13.71
CA ASP A 105 17.76 -11.29 -14.54
C ASP A 105 19.18 -11.88 -14.37
N THR A 106 19.56 -12.17 -13.13
CA THR A 106 20.89 -12.75 -12.82
C THR A 106 21.03 -14.18 -13.37
N LEU A 107 19.95 -14.97 -13.31
CA LEU A 107 19.93 -16.33 -13.85
C LEU A 107 19.98 -16.34 -15.38
N GLN A 108 19.31 -15.39 -16.03
CA GLN A 108 19.31 -15.25 -17.48
C GLN A 108 20.71 -14.85 -17.98
N ALA A 109 21.33 -13.84 -17.35
CA ALA A 109 22.72 -13.46 -17.63
C ALA A 109 23.74 -14.60 -17.38
N ARG A 110 23.48 -15.47 -16.39
CA ARG A 110 24.31 -16.65 -16.14
C ARG A 110 24.10 -17.73 -17.21
N ARG A 111 22.88 -17.93 -17.72
CA ARG A 111 22.60 -18.88 -18.80
C ARG A 111 23.26 -18.46 -20.10
N GLU A 112 23.15 -17.19 -20.46
CA GLU A 112 23.77 -16.62 -21.66
C GLU A 112 25.29 -16.82 -21.66
N ARG A 113 25.97 -16.56 -20.54
CA ARG A 113 27.42 -16.83 -20.42
C ARG A 113 27.79 -18.31 -20.57
N VAL A 114 26.95 -19.23 -20.09
CA VAL A 114 27.21 -20.67 -20.22
C VAL A 114 26.95 -21.15 -21.65
N GLU A 115 26.07 -20.48 -22.40
CA GLU A 115 25.85 -20.76 -23.82
C GLU A 115 26.99 -20.18 -24.69
N GLU A 116 27.50 -19.00 -24.37
CA GLU A 116 28.66 -18.37 -25.05
C GLU A 116 29.95 -19.19 -24.90
N ASP A 117 30.19 -19.78 -23.72
CA ASP A 117 31.33 -20.69 -23.46
C ASP A 117 31.23 -22.03 -24.21
N LYS A 118 30.05 -22.38 -24.72
CA LYS A 118 29.82 -23.62 -25.50
C LYS A 118 29.90 -23.43 -27.01
N THR A 119 29.98 -22.19 -27.49
CA THR A 119 30.22 -21.89 -28.91
C THR A 119 31.72 -21.96 -29.22
N PRO A 120 32.15 -22.76 -30.22
CA PRO A 120 33.56 -23.00 -30.54
C PRO A 120 34.28 -21.81 -31.19
#